data_AF-A0A5U1VMT6-F1
#
_entry.id   AF-A0A5U1VMT6-F1
#
_cell.length_a   1.000
_cell.length_b   1.000
_cell.length_c   1.000
_cell.angle_alpha   90.00
_cell.angle_beta   90.00
_cell.angle_gamma   90.00
#
_symmetry.space_group_name_H-M   'P 1'
#
loop_
_entity.id
_entity.type
_entity.pdbx_description
1 polymer ?
#
loop_
_entity_poly.entity_id
_entity_poly.type
_entity_poly.pdbx_seq_one_letter_code
_entity_poly.pdbx_strand_id
1 'polypeptide(L)'
;MQREFEEFLQCGRLEHGFLRVRCESCHAEHLVAFSCKRRGFCPSCGARRMAESAALLVDEVLPEQPMRQWVLSFPFQLRFLFASRPEIMGWVLGIVYRVIATHLVKKAGHTHQVAKTGAVTLIQRFGSALNLNVHFHMLFLDGVYVEQSHGSARFRWVKAPTSPELTQLTHTIAHRVGRYLERQGLLERD
;
A
#
# COMPACT_ATOMS: atom_id res chain seq x y z
N MET A 1 -7.10 18.30 -10.25
CA MET A 1 -7.97 17.19 -10.68
C MET A 1 -8.44 17.34 -12.11
N GLN A 2 -9.04 18.47 -12.52
CA GLN A 2 -9.57 18.63 -13.87
C GLN A 2 -8.57 18.34 -15.00
N ARG A 3 -7.37 18.92 -14.96
CA ARG A 3 -6.30 18.63 -15.93
C ARG A 3 -5.94 17.13 -16.01
N GLU A 4 -5.88 16.44 -14.86
CA GLU A 4 -5.58 15.00 -14.82
C GLU A 4 -6.70 14.17 -15.47
N PHE A 5 -7.94 14.66 -15.38
CA PHE A 5 -9.10 14.04 -16.02
C PHE A 5 -9.10 14.24 -17.52
N GLU A 6 -8.85 15.47 -17.98
CA GLU A 6 -8.73 15.79 -19.41
C GLU A 6 -7.61 14.98 -20.07
N GLU A 7 -6.42 14.91 -19.44
CA GLU A 7 -5.30 14.12 -19.97
C GLU A 7 -5.58 12.61 -19.93
N PHE A 8 -6.36 12.12 -18.96
CA PHE A 8 -6.83 10.73 -18.94
C PHE A 8 -7.73 10.42 -20.15
N LEU A 9 -8.67 11.31 -20.50
CA LEU A 9 -9.57 11.11 -21.64
C LEU A 9 -8.84 11.03 -22.99
N GLN A 10 -7.64 11.59 -23.07
CA GLN A 10 -6.77 11.54 -24.25
C GLN A 10 -5.81 10.33 -24.25
N CYS A 11 -5.58 9.71 -23.09
CA CYS A 11 -4.58 8.66 -22.91
C CYS A 11 -4.85 7.45 -23.82
N GLY A 12 -3.84 7.03 -24.59
CA GLY A 12 -3.91 5.84 -25.43
C GLY A 12 -4.67 6.03 -26.74
N ARG A 13 -5.10 7.25 -27.07
CA ARG A 13 -5.82 7.56 -28.31
C ARG A 13 -4.88 8.15 -29.36
N LEU A 14 -4.79 7.51 -30.52
CA LEU A 14 -3.87 7.91 -31.61
C LEU A 14 -4.12 9.33 -32.14
N GLU A 15 -5.38 9.78 -32.13
CA GLU A 15 -5.75 11.14 -32.56
C GLU A 15 -5.14 12.25 -31.69
N HIS A 16 -4.69 11.91 -30.47
CA HIS A 16 -4.01 12.83 -29.54
C HIS A 16 -2.48 12.66 -29.57
N GLY A 17 -1.94 11.94 -30.56
CA GLY A 17 -0.52 11.77 -30.83
C GLY A 17 0.03 10.36 -30.55
N PHE A 18 1.09 10.00 -31.27
CA PHE A 18 1.74 8.68 -31.20
C PHE A 18 3.22 8.71 -31.63
N LEU A 19 3.95 7.67 -31.27
CA LEU A 19 5.24 7.31 -31.87
C LEU A 19 5.05 6.18 -32.87
N ARG A 20 5.71 6.25 -34.02
CA ARG A 20 5.85 5.12 -34.94
C ARG A 20 7.16 4.42 -34.64
N VAL A 21 7.09 3.18 -34.20
CA VAL A 21 8.26 2.33 -33.94
C VAL A 21 8.39 1.35 -35.10
N ARG A 22 9.56 1.31 -35.73
CA ARG A 22 9.89 0.40 -36.83
C ARG A 22 11.07 -0.47 -36.45
N CYS A 23 10.96 -1.77 -36.65
CA CYS A 23 12.09 -2.68 -36.53
C CYS A 23 13.05 -2.49 -37.71
N GLU A 24 14.34 -2.28 -37.45
CA GLU A 24 15.33 -2.09 -38.52
C GLU A 24 15.57 -3.38 -39.33
N SER A 25 15.44 -4.55 -38.72
CA SER A 25 15.72 -5.84 -39.37
C SER A 25 14.54 -6.38 -40.19
N CYS A 26 13.33 -6.43 -39.63
CA CYS A 26 12.16 -7.00 -40.32
C CYS A 26 11.17 -5.94 -40.85
N HIS A 27 11.43 -4.66 -40.59
CA HIS A 27 10.59 -3.53 -41.00
C HIS A 27 9.14 -3.56 -40.51
N ALA A 28 8.80 -4.44 -39.56
CA ALA A 28 7.52 -4.40 -38.87
C ALA A 28 7.36 -3.05 -38.14
N GLU A 29 6.14 -2.51 -38.16
CA GLU A 29 5.83 -1.21 -37.61
C GLU A 29 4.65 -1.26 -36.65
N HIS A 30 4.76 -0.47 -35.59
CA HIS A 30 3.68 -0.29 -34.62
C HIS A 30 3.52 1.18 -34.27
N LEU A 31 2.27 1.62 -34.15
CA LEU A 31 1.93 2.92 -33.59
C LEU A 31 1.71 2.79 -32.09
N VAL A 32 2.42 3.58 -31.31
CA VAL A 32 2.32 3.62 -29.86
C VAL A 32 1.73 4.96 -29.46
N ALA A 33 0.45 4.95 -29.06
CA ALA A 33 -0.23 6.15 -28.58
C ALA A 33 0.44 6.73 -27.33
N PHE A 34 0.39 8.06 -27.18
CA PHE A 34 0.89 8.70 -25.97
C PHE A 34 0.05 8.35 -24.74
N SER A 35 0.72 8.24 -23.59
CA SER A 35 0.08 7.98 -22.31
C SER A 35 0.04 9.26 -21.46
N CYS A 36 -0.97 9.41 -20.60
CA CYS A 36 -1.07 10.59 -19.73
C CYS A 36 0.03 10.61 -18.66
N LYS A 37 0.65 9.46 -18.38
CA LYS A 37 1.70 9.28 -17.34
C LYS A 37 1.22 9.71 -15.94
N ARG A 38 -0.08 9.84 -15.72
CA ARG A 38 -0.64 10.25 -14.42
C ARG A 38 -0.72 9.08 -13.43
N ARG A 39 -1.03 9.39 -12.17
CA ARG A 39 -1.03 8.44 -11.05
C ARG A 39 -2.39 8.33 -10.35
N GLY A 40 -3.40 9.05 -10.82
CA GLY A 40 -4.77 8.96 -10.33
C GLY A 40 -5.49 7.73 -10.88
N PHE A 41 -6.46 7.95 -11.76
CA PHE A 41 -7.50 6.97 -12.11
C PHE A 41 -7.33 6.33 -13.49
N CYS A 42 -6.30 6.68 -14.26
CA CYS A 42 -6.05 6.08 -15.58
C CYS A 42 -5.66 4.59 -15.44
N PRO A 43 -6.48 3.63 -15.90
CA PRO A 43 -6.20 2.21 -15.70
C PRO A 43 -4.97 1.75 -16.48
N SER A 44 -4.74 2.25 -17.70
CA SER A 44 -3.57 1.88 -18.52
C SER A 44 -2.25 2.33 -17.88
N CYS A 45 -2.16 3.61 -17.50
CA CYS A 45 -0.97 4.13 -16.83
C CYS A 45 -0.80 3.53 -15.43
N GLY A 46 -1.89 3.33 -14.69
CA GLY A 46 -1.90 2.68 -13.39
C GLY A 46 -1.40 1.25 -13.46
N ALA A 47 -1.91 0.45 -14.40
CA ALA A 47 -1.51 -0.95 -14.59
C ALA A 47 -0.04 -1.07 -14.98
N ARG A 48 0.45 -0.23 -15.90
CA ARG A 48 1.88 -0.19 -16.25
C ARG A 48 2.75 0.13 -15.02
N ARG A 49 2.40 1.18 -14.27
CA ARG A 49 3.13 1.54 -13.04
C ARG A 49 3.06 0.44 -11.98
N MET A 50 1.94 -0.25 -11.86
CA MET A 50 1.77 -1.37 -10.95
C MET A 50 2.72 -2.50 -11.31
N ALA A 51 2.81 -2.87 -12.59
CA ALA A 51 3.76 -3.88 -13.07
C ALA A 51 5.22 -3.46 -12.85
N GLU A 52 5.60 -2.23 -13.21
CA GLU A 52 6.95 -1.69 -12.98
C GLU A 52 7.30 -1.65 -11.48
N SER A 53 6.35 -1.23 -10.62
CA SER A 53 6.58 -1.18 -9.17
C SER A 53 6.66 -2.58 -8.57
N ALA A 54 5.88 -3.54 -9.08
CA ALA A 54 5.95 -4.93 -8.63
C ALA A 54 7.29 -5.56 -8.96
N ALA A 55 7.80 -5.36 -10.18
CA ALA A 55 9.14 -5.81 -10.57
C ALA A 55 10.21 -5.22 -9.65
N LEU A 56 10.23 -3.89 -9.47
CA LEU A 56 11.16 -3.24 -8.54
C LEU A 56 11.09 -3.82 -7.11
N LEU A 57 9.87 -4.03 -6.60
CA LEU A 57 9.71 -4.55 -5.24
C LEU A 57 10.22 -5.98 -5.11
N VAL A 58 9.93 -6.85 -6.08
CA VAL A 58 10.34 -8.26 -6.06
C VAL A 58 11.84 -8.41 -6.29
N ASP A 59 12.38 -7.66 -7.25
CA ASP A 59 13.76 -7.85 -7.71
C ASP A 59 14.77 -7.16 -6.80
N GLU A 60 14.42 -6.01 -6.20
CA GLU A 60 15.40 -5.12 -5.55
C GLU A 60 15.10 -4.78 -4.08
N VAL A 61 13.88 -5.03 -3.57
CA VAL A 61 13.47 -4.52 -2.25
C VAL A 61 13.05 -5.61 -1.27
N LEU A 62 12.19 -6.52 -1.71
CA LEU A 62 11.62 -7.55 -0.85
C LEU A 62 12.59 -8.73 -0.73
N PRO A 63 12.86 -9.23 0.49
CA PRO A 63 13.67 -10.42 0.63
C PRO A 63 12.90 -11.66 0.18
N GLU A 64 13.62 -12.73 -0.15
CA GLU A 64 13.05 -14.08 -0.38
C GLU A 64 12.54 -14.69 0.93
N GLN A 65 11.43 -14.16 1.45
CA GLN A 65 10.75 -14.65 2.65
C GLN A 65 9.25 -14.76 2.39
N PRO A 66 8.50 -15.53 3.19
CA PRO A 66 7.05 -15.57 3.11
C PRO A 66 6.45 -14.18 3.42
N MET A 67 5.55 -13.71 2.55
CA MET A 67 4.85 -12.42 2.68
C MET A 67 3.37 -12.64 2.99
N ARG A 68 2.76 -11.69 3.71
CA ARG A 68 1.31 -11.64 3.93
C ARG A 68 0.75 -10.27 3.58
N GLN A 69 -0.33 -10.28 2.80
CA GLN A 69 -1.10 -9.09 2.53
C GLN A 69 -2.09 -8.81 3.67
N TRP A 70 -2.06 -7.58 4.17
CA TRP A 70 -3.03 -7.02 5.10
C TRP A 70 -3.77 -5.88 4.42
N VAL A 71 -5.10 -5.97 4.37
CA VAL A 71 -5.94 -4.92 3.79
C VAL A 71 -6.73 -4.24 4.90
N LEU A 72 -6.49 -2.95 5.10
CA LEU A 72 -7.24 -2.13 6.06
C LEU A 72 -8.14 -1.15 5.31
N SER A 73 -9.45 -1.30 5.50
CA SER A 73 -10.45 -0.36 5.02
C SER A 73 -11.01 0.48 6.16
N PHE A 74 -11.40 1.71 5.87
CA PHE A 74 -11.94 2.64 6.86
C PHE A 74 -13.46 2.77 6.75
N PRO A 75 -14.17 3.17 7.83
CA PRO A 75 -15.53 3.67 7.77
C PRO A 75 -15.66 4.81 6.77
N PHE A 76 -16.84 4.97 6.17
CA PHE A 76 -17.09 5.90 5.06
C PHE A 76 -16.64 7.33 5.39
N GLN A 77 -17.02 7.84 6.57
CA GLN A 77 -16.71 9.19 7.04
C GLN A 77 -15.19 9.44 7.14
N LEU A 78 -14.44 8.46 7.67
CA LEU A 78 -12.98 8.57 7.80
C LEU A 78 -12.27 8.57 6.44
N ARG A 79 -12.85 7.97 5.39
CA ARG A 79 -12.29 8.03 4.04
C ARG A 79 -12.24 9.47 3.52
N PHE A 80 -13.27 10.28 3.79
CA PHE A 80 -13.28 11.70 3.41
C PHE A 80 -12.24 12.51 4.18
N LEU A 81 -12.13 12.26 5.49
CA LEU A 81 -11.11 12.90 6.32
C LEU A 81 -9.70 12.61 5.79
N PHE A 82 -9.38 11.34 5.54
CA PHE A 82 -8.04 10.96 5.06
C PHE A 82 -7.77 11.38 3.61
N ALA A 83 -8.81 11.49 2.78
CA ALA A 83 -8.65 12.02 1.43
C ALA A 83 -8.33 13.51 1.40
N SER A 84 -8.86 14.28 2.35
CA SER A 84 -8.65 15.73 2.46
C SER A 84 -7.42 16.09 3.30
N ARG A 85 -7.01 15.21 4.23
CA ARG A 85 -5.88 15.43 5.16
C ARG A 85 -4.86 14.28 5.10
N PRO A 86 -4.03 14.21 4.04
CA PRO A 86 -3.07 13.13 3.84
C PRO A 86 -2.01 13.02 4.96
N GLU A 87 -1.69 14.11 5.64
CA GLU A 87 -0.83 14.12 6.82
C GLU A 87 -1.44 13.30 7.98
N ILE A 88 -2.73 13.47 8.25
CA ILE A 88 -3.45 12.69 9.27
C ILE A 88 -3.47 11.21 8.89
N MET A 89 -3.69 10.91 7.61
CA MET A 89 -3.64 9.54 7.08
C MET A 89 -2.26 8.89 7.30
N GLY A 90 -1.17 9.64 7.12
CA GLY A 90 0.20 9.16 7.37
C GLY A 90 0.42 8.76 8.84
N TRP A 91 -0.09 9.55 9.78
CA TRP A 91 -0.04 9.21 11.20
C TRP A 91 -0.86 7.97 11.53
N VAL A 92 -2.06 7.85 10.93
CA VAL A 92 -2.92 6.67 11.06
C VAL A 92 -2.22 5.42 10.51
N LEU A 93 -1.57 5.51 9.34
CA LEU A 93 -0.74 4.44 8.80
C LEU A 93 0.35 4.00 9.80
N GLY A 94 1.02 4.96 10.44
CA GLY A 94 2.01 4.66 11.48
C GLY A 94 1.41 3.95 12.71
N ILE A 95 0.17 4.25 13.10
CA ILE A 95 -0.55 3.52 14.16
C ILE A 95 -0.81 2.08 13.73
N VAL A 96 -1.37 1.89 12.53
CA VAL A 96 -1.71 0.58 11.97
C VAL A 96 -0.46 -0.30 11.87
N TYR A 97 0.61 0.23 11.26
CA TYR A 97 1.88 -0.46 11.14
C TYR A 97 2.39 -0.94 12.50
N ARG A 98 2.43 -0.06 13.51
CA ARG A 98 2.93 -0.41 14.85
C ARG A 98 2.09 -1.49 15.53
N VAL A 99 0.77 -1.51 15.32
CA VAL A 99 -0.09 -2.56 15.88
C VAL A 99 0.20 -3.91 15.24
N ILE A 100 0.28 -3.99 13.91
CA ILE A 100 0.60 -5.23 13.20
C ILE A 100 2.03 -5.70 13.52
N ALA A 101 3.00 -4.79 13.50
CA ALA A 101 4.38 -5.10 13.86
C ALA A 101 4.50 -5.67 15.27
N THR A 102 3.79 -5.08 16.24
CA THR A 102 3.75 -5.58 17.63
C THR A 102 3.10 -6.95 17.72
N HIS A 103 2.07 -7.22 16.93
CA HIS A 103 1.46 -8.53 16.86
C HIS A 103 2.45 -9.59 16.37
N LEU A 104 3.14 -9.34 15.26
CA LEU A 104 4.11 -10.28 14.68
C LEU A 104 5.25 -10.56 15.66
N VAL A 105 5.82 -9.52 16.28
CA VAL A 105 6.89 -9.65 17.28
C VAL A 105 6.45 -10.48 18.49
N LYS A 106 5.26 -10.21 19.04
CA LYS A 106 4.72 -10.97 20.17
C LYS A 106 4.40 -12.42 19.80
N LYS A 107 3.84 -12.63 18.61
CA LYS A 107 3.50 -13.97 18.10
C LYS A 107 4.75 -14.82 17.87
N ALA A 108 5.87 -14.19 17.53
CA ALA A 108 7.17 -14.83 17.46
C ALA A 108 7.82 -15.09 18.84
N GLY A 109 7.20 -14.65 19.95
CA GLY A 109 7.74 -14.83 21.30
C GLY A 109 8.89 -13.86 21.64
N HIS A 110 8.98 -12.72 20.97
CA HIS A 110 10.09 -11.77 21.13
C HIS A 110 9.62 -10.36 21.54
N THR A 111 10.58 -9.47 21.77
CA THR A 111 10.35 -8.03 22.01
C THR A 111 10.89 -7.22 20.84
N HIS A 112 10.44 -5.96 20.71
CA HIS A 112 10.92 -5.04 19.66
C HIS A 112 12.41 -4.67 19.79
N GLN A 113 13.03 -4.98 20.93
CA GLN A 113 14.47 -4.77 21.15
C GLN A 113 15.28 -5.72 20.26
N VAL A 114 14.86 -6.98 20.18
CA VAL A 114 15.61 -8.06 19.49
C VAL A 114 14.96 -8.52 18.19
N ALA A 115 13.71 -8.15 17.92
CA ALA A 115 12.98 -8.56 16.72
C ALA A 115 12.51 -7.35 15.90
N LYS A 116 12.66 -7.45 14.58
CA LYS A 116 12.26 -6.43 13.60
C LYS A 116 11.33 -7.01 12.54
N THR A 117 10.37 -6.19 12.11
CA THR A 117 9.40 -6.46 11.04
C THR A 117 9.67 -5.55 9.85
N GLY A 118 9.26 -5.95 8.64
CA GLY A 118 9.26 -5.10 7.45
C GLY A 118 7.90 -5.08 6.78
N ALA A 119 7.52 -3.94 6.21
CA ALA A 119 6.34 -3.85 5.35
C ALA A 119 6.47 -2.77 4.28
N VAL A 120 5.84 -3.03 3.13
CA VAL A 120 5.57 -2.03 2.08
C VAL A 120 4.08 -1.76 2.06
N THR A 121 3.67 -0.49 2.06
CA THR A 121 2.25 -0.13 2.00
C THR A 121 1.94 0.63 0.72
N LEU A 122 0.93 0.16 0.00
CA LEU A 122 0.29 0.86 -1.10
C LEU A 122 -1.04 1.46 -0.61
N ILE A 123 -1.18 2.77 -0.70
CA ILE A 123 -2.40 3.48 -0.32
C ILE A 123 -3.26 3.63 -1.56
N GLN A 124 -4.40 2.95 -1.59
CA GLN A 124 -5.38 3.09 -2.65
C GLN A 124 -6.45 4.08 -2.21
N ARG A 125 -6.83 4.98 -3.12
CA ARG A 125 -7.76 6.10 -2.82
C ARG A 125 -9.13 5.93 -3.45
N PHE A 126 -9.30 5.00 -4.38
CA PHE A 126 -10.53 4.80 -5.13
C PHE A 126 -10.85 3.32 -5.32
N GLY A 127 -12.14 3.01 -5.44
CA GLY A 127 -12.62 1.68 -5.84
C GLY A 127 -12.61 1.51 -7.36
N SER A 128 -13.02 0.33 -7.83
CA SER A 128 -13.13 0.01 -9.26
C SER A 128 -14.06 0.97 -10.02
N ALA A 129 -15.10 1.50 -9.35
CA ALA A 129 -16.02 2.49 -9.89
C ALA A 129 -15.53 3.95 -9.75
N LEU A 130 -14.25 4.15 -9.41
CA LEU A 130 -13.64 5.46 -9.11
C LEU A 130 -14.27 6.23 -7.94
N ASN A 131 -15.12 5.56 -7.15
CA ASN A 131 -15.68 6.11 -5.92
C ASN A 131 -14.59 6.25 -4.85
N LEU A 132 -14.70 7.27 -3.98
CA LEU A 132 -13.74 7.49 -2.90
C LEU A 132 -13.69 6.25 -1.99
N ASN A 133 -12.52 5.61 -1.95
CA ASN A 133 -12.28 4.43 -1.15
C ASN A 133 -10.84 4.43 -0.66
N VAL A 134 -10.54 5.20 0.39
CA VAL A 134 -9.19 5.17 1.00
C VAL A 134 -9.03 3.86 1.78
N HIS A 135 -8.02 3.07 1.41
CA HIS A 135 -7.67 1.82 2.07
C HIS A 135 -6.18 1.51 1.90
N PHE A 136 -5.63 0.73 2.82
CA PHE A 136 -4.22 0.35 2.81
C PHE A 136 -4.06 -1.10 2.38
N HIS A 137 -3.24 -1.34 1.37
CA HIS A 137 -2.70 -2.65 1.05
C HIS A 137 -1.28 -2.72 1.60
N MET A 138 -1.07 -3.51 2.66
CA MET A 138 0.21 -3.64 3.33
C MET A 138 0.78 -5.04 3.09
N LEU A 139 1.95 -5.13 2.47
CA LEU A 139 2.71 -6.36 2.34
C LEU A 139 3.67 -6.43 3.52
N PHE A 140 3.37 -7.27 4.51
CA PHE A 140 4.27 -7.55 5.63
C PHE A 140 5.06 -8.82 5.38
N LEU A 141 6.29 -8.87 5.89
CA LEU A 141 6.94 -10.16 6.11
C LEU A 141 6.06 -11.02 7.03
N ASP A 142 5.84 -12.29 6.70
CA ASP A 142 5.02 -13.22 7.50
C ASP A 142 5.80 -13.76 8.71
N GLY A 143 6.46 -12.86 9.42
CA GLY A 143 7.44 -13.17 10.45
C GLY A 143 8.28 -11.97 10.85
N VAL A 144 9.35 -12.25 11.59
CA VAL A 144 10.28 -11.24 12.11
C VAL A 144 11.73 -11.67 11.90
N TYR A 145 12.63 -10.71 11.71
CA TYR A 145 14.06 -10.94 11.85
C TYR A 145 14.46 -10.79 13.31
N VAL A 146 15.13 -11.78 13.87
CA VAL A 146 15.60 -11.79 15.26
C VAL A 146 17.12 -11.69 15.28
N GLU A 147 17.62 -10.65 15.93
CA GLU A 147 19.05 -10.42 16.12
C GLU A 147 19.65 -11.52 17.01
N GLN A 148 20.80 -12.05 16.60
CA GLN A 148 21.57 -13.06 17.32
C GLN A 148 22.75 -12.39 18.04
N SER A 149 23.29 -13.08 19.06
CA SER A 149 24.42 -12.58 19.87
C SER A 149 25.69 -12.23 19.09
N HIS A 150 25.85 -12.75 17.86
CA HIS A 150 27.00 -12.52 16.98
C HIS A 150 26.70 -11.47 15.88
N GLY A 151 25.62 -10.70 16.01
CA GLY A 151 25.26 -9.61 15.09
C GLY A 151 24.55 -10.03 13.80
N SER A 152 24.36 -11.33 13.55
CA SER A 152 23.52 -11.80 12.44
C SER A 152 22.03 -11.72 12.80
N ALA A 153 21.16 -11.70 11.78
CA ALA A 153 19.72 -11.76 11.96
C ALA A 153 19.16 -13.04 11.33
N ARG A 154 18.26 -13.72 12.06
CA ARG A 154 17.56 -14.91 11.56
C ARG A 154 16.08 -14.63 11.38
N PHE A 155 15.54 -14.97 10.22
CA PHE A 155 14.10 -14.90 10.00
C PHE A 155 13.35 -15.97 10.81
N ARG A 156 12.29 -15.56 11.48
CA ARG A 156 11.35 -16.38 12.23
C ARG A 156 9.95 -16.17 11.65
N TRP A 157 9.51 -17.14 10.87
CA TRP A 157 8.14 -17.20 10.38
C TRP A 157 7.15 -17.33 11.54
N VAL A 158 5.97 -16.72 11.39
CA VAL A 158 4.85 -16.87 12.35
C VAL A 158 3.61 -17.39 11.65
N LYS A 159 2.80 -18.16 12.38
CA LYS A 159 1.51 -18.65 11.86
C LYS A 159 0.59 -17.49 11.49
N ALA A 160 -0.28 -17.74 10.51
CA ALA A 160 -1.37 -16.84 10.18
C ALA A 160 -2.16 -16.39 11.42
N PRO A 161 -2.63 -15.14 11.47
CA PRO A 161 -3.52 -14.70 12.54
C PRO A 161 -4.82 -15.50 12.50
N THR A 162 -5.24 -15.97 13.66
CA THR A 162 -6.54 -16.59 13.89
C THR A 162 -7.64 -15.53 13.89
N SER A 163 -8.90 -15.93 13.70
CA SER A 163 -10.03 -14.99 13.74
C SER A 163 -10.09 -14.17 15.05
N PRO A 164 -9.88 -14.75 16.25
CA PRO A 164 -9.83 -13.96 17.48
C PRO A 164 -8.69 -12.94 17.51
N GLU A 165 -7.50 -13.30 16.99
CA GLU A 165 -6.38 -12.36 16.88
C GLU A 165 -6.73 -11.21 15.92
N LEU A 166 -7.37 -11.49 14.77
CA LEU A 166 -7.80 -10.47 13.82
C LEU A 166 -8.83 -9.51 14.43
N THR A 167 -9.81 -10.03 15.18
CA THR A 167 -10.80 -9.21 15.90
C THR A 167 -10.10 -8.29 16.92
N GLN A 168 -9.19 -8.84 17.71
CA GLN A 168 -8.43 -8.07 18.70
C GLN A 168 -7.56 -6.98 18.05
N LEU A 169 -6.91 -7.29 16.92
CA LEU A 169 -6.12 -6.33 16.16
C LEU A 169 -6.99 -5.21 15.62
N THR A 170 -8.14 -5.54 15.03
CA THR A 170 -9.09 -4.57 14.49
C THR A 170 -9.59 -3.64 15.60
N HIS A 171 -9.97 -4.18 16.76
CA HIS A 171 -10.39 -3.38 17.91
C HIS A 171 -9.25 -2.48 18.42
N THR A 172 -8.03 -3.01 18.51
CA THR A 172 -6.86 -2.23 18.95
C THR A 172 -6.54 -1.09 17.98
N ILE A 173 -6.62 -1.34 16.67
CA ILE A 173 -6.45 -0.33 15.62
C ILE A 173 -7.54 0.74 15.76
N ALA A 174 -8.81 0.33 15.77
CA ALA A 174 -9.95 1.26 15.88
C ALA A 174 -9.82 2.14 17.12
N HIS A 175 -9.52 1.56 18.28
CA HIS A 175 -9.36 2.30 19.53
C HIS A 175 -8.19 3.30 19.47
N ARG A 176 -7.02 2.89 18.96
CA ARG A 176 -5.84 3.77 18.88
C ARG A 176 -6.00 4.87 17.85
N VAL A 177 -6.63 4.57 16.71
CA VAL A 177 -6.95 5.56 15.67
C VAL A 177 -7.98 6.56 16.20
N GLY A 178 -9.07 6.08 16.83
CA GLY A 178 -10.08 6.94 17.45
C GLY A 178 -9.47 7.90 18.47
N ARG A 179 -8.69 7.38 19.43
CA ARG A 179 -7.98 8.22 20.42
C ARG A 179 -7.02 9.22 19.80
N TYR A 180 -6.34 8.83 18.72
CA TYR A 180 -5.46 9.76 18.02
C TYR A 180 -6.26 10.90 17.39
N LEU A 181 -7.33 10.58 16.67
CA LEU A 181 -8.18 11.57 16.01
C LEU A 181 -8.91 12.49 17.00
N GLU A 182 -9.37 11.97 18.14
CA GLU A 182 -9.91 12.75 19.26
C GLU A 182 -8.91 13.79 19.77
N ARG A 183 -7.66 13.37 20.01
CA ARG A 183 -6.58 14.28 20.45
C ARG A 183 -6.23 15.33 19.41
N GLN A 184 -6.54 15.09 18.14
CA GLN A 184 -6.37 16.07 17.06
C GLN A 184 -7.62 16.95 16.86
N GLY A 185 -8.69 16.76 17.64
CA GLY A 185 -9.96 17.46 17.48
C GLY A 185 -10.71 17.10 16.19
N LEU A 186 -10.50 15.88 15.67
CA LEU A 186 -11.06 15.42 14.39
C LEU A 186 -12.20 14.41 14.57
N LEU A 187 -12.42 13.92 15.79
CA LEU A 187 -13.53 13.06 16.18
C LEU A 187 -13.96 13.44 17.59
N GLU A 188 -15.26 13.41 17.83
CA GLU A 188 -15.86 13.41 19.16
C GLU A 188 -16.41 12.01 19.42
N ARG A 189 -16.27 11.50 20.64
CA ARG A 189 -16.96 10.28 21.05
C ARG A 189 -18.34 10.67 21.56
N ASP A 190 -19.35 9.97 21.05
CA ASP A 190 -20.64 9.83 21.72
C ASP A 190 -20.47 9.21 23.11
#